data_AF-A0A7V5PQ82-F1
#
_entry.id   AF-A0A7V5PQ82-F1
#
_cell.length_a   1.000
_cell.length_b   1.000
_cell.length_c   1.000
_cell.angle_alpha   90.00
_cell.angle_beta   90.00
_cell.angle_gamma   90.00
#
_symmetry.space_group_name_H-M   'P 1'
#
loop_
_entity.id
_entity.type
_entity.pdbx_description
1 polymer ?
#
loop_
_entity_poly.entity_id
_entity_poly.type
_entity_poly.pdbx_seq_one_letter_code
_entity_poly.pdbx_strand_id
1 'polypeptide(L)'
;MLREGWTDDQIDEHLKRFLADYHKAGLPECDVVMLDYVAKVTLRPWEVNADDVAALRSCGFDDRAIHDICAVAAYFAFVNRLADGLGVDIWKNALRDRNITRPAGKQRFSRIRELTIGVFG
;
A
#
# COMPACT_ATOMS: atom_id res chain seq x y z
N MET A 1 14.97 3.87 11.27
CA MET A 1 16.21 3.33 10.68
C MET A 1 15.91 2.91 9.25
N LEU A 2 15.93 3.85 8.30
CA LEU A 2 15.84 3.54 6.87
C LEU A 2 17.23 3.03 6.45
N ARG A 3 17.31 1.85 5.84
CA ARG A 3 18.59 1.31 5.36
C ARG A 3 19.13 2.22 4.26
N GLU A 4 20.12 3.06 4.59
CA GLU A 4 20.89 3.80 3.59
C GLU A 4 21.59 2.80 2.65
N GLY A 5 21.56 3.08 1.33
CA GLY A 5 22.43 2.39 0.36
C GLY A 5 21.75 1.55 -0.72
N TRP A 6 20.46 1.75 -1.02
CA TRP A 6 19.82 1.08 -2.15
C TRP A 6 19.84 1.97 -3.39
N THR A 7 20.23 1.41 -4.55
CA THR A 7 20.12 2.13 -5.83
C THR A 7 18.67 2.17 -6.32
N ASP A 8 18.32 3.17 -7.13
CA ASP A 8 16.97 3.33 -7.70
C ASP A 8 16.48 2.05 -8.39
N ASP A 9 17.38 1.29 -9.05
CA ASP A 9 17.04 0.05 -9.73
C ASP A 9 16.78 -1.12 -8.77
N GLN A 10 17.48 -1.16 -7.63
CA GLN A 10 17.24 -2.16 -6.58
C GLN A 10 15.91 -1.90 -5.85
N ILE A 11 15.59 -0.63 -5.62
CA ILE A 11 14.30 -0.18 -5.06
C ILE A 11 13.17 -0.61 -6.00
N ASP A 12 13.31 -0.33 -7.29
CA ASP A 12 12.33 -0.68 -8.29
C ASP A 12 12.04 -2.18 -8.39
N GLU A 13 13.09 -3.00 -8.37
CA GLU A 13 12.96 -4.44 -8.47
C GLU A 13 12.30 -5.04 -7.21
N HIS A 14 12.65 -4.55 -6.03
CA HIS A 14 11.99 -4.99 -4.80
C HIS A 14 10.55 -4.50 -4.70
N LEU A 15 10.28 -3.25 -5.11
CA LEU A 15 8.92 -2.73 -5.19
C LEU A 15 8.07 -3.57 -6.14
N LYS A 16 8.59 -3.94 -7.33
CA LYS A 16 7.85 -4.82 -8.25
C LYS A 16 7.53 -6.17 -7.63
N ARG A 17 8.47 -6.78 -6.92
CA ARG A 17 8.24 -8.07 -6.23
C ARG A 17 7.21 -7.95 -5.12
N PHE A 18 7.34 -6.91 -4.30
CA PHE A 18 6.40 -6.61 -3.22
C PHE A 18 4.99 -6.34 -3.75
N LEU A 19 4.87 -5.56 -4.82
CA LEU A 19 3.59 -5.25 -5.45
C LEU A 19 3.00 -6.47 -6.18
N ALA A 20 3.83 -7.35 -6.74
CA ALA A 20 3.33 -8.57 -7.39
C ALA A 20 2.73 -9.55 -6.38
N ASP A 21 3.45 -9.82 -5.28
CA ASP A 21 2.98 -10.69 -4.20
C ASP A 21 3.80 -10.46 -2.93
N TYR A 22 3.25 -9.69 -1.99
CA TYR A 22 3.94 -9.37 -0.73
C TYR A 22 4.15 -10.60 0.16
N HIS A 23 3.42 -11.70 -0.03
CA HIS A 23 3.67 -12.97 0.68
C HIS A 23 5.01 -13.59 0.30
N LYS A 24 5.47 -13.35 -0.94
CA LYS A 24 6.75 -13.86 -1.46
C LYS A 24 7.89 -12.87 -1.32
N ALA A 25 7.63 -11.70 -0.72
CA ALA A 25 8.62 -10.63 -0.60
C ALA A 25 9.61 -10.83 0.56
N GLY A 26 9.52 -11.93 1.31
CA GLY A 26 10.42 -12.22 2.44
C GLY A 26 10.20 -11.28 3.63
N LEU A 27 8.96 -10.82 3.82
CA LEU A 27 8.58 -9.97 4.93
C LEU A 27 8.50 -10.78 6.24
N PRO A 28 8.70 -10.12 7.40
CA PRO A 28 8.31 -10.68 8.68
C PRO A 28 6.85 -11.16 8.66
N GLU A 29 6.57 -12.27 9.34
CA GLU A 29 5.24 -12.87 9.39
C GLU A 29 4.18 -11.86 9.88
N CYS A 30 4.50 -11.07 10.90
CA CYS A 30 3.62 -10.02 11.42
C CYS A 30 3.28 -8.94 10.37
N ASP A 31 4.22 -8.61 9.48
CA ASP A 31 3.98 -7.62 8.42
C ASP A 31 3.04 -8.20 7.35
N VAL A 32 3.16 -9.50 7.05
CA VAL A 32 2.24 -10.19 6.14
C VAL A 32 0.81 -10.20 6.73
N VAL A 33 0.65 -10.57 8.00
CA VAL A 33 -0.66 -10.57 8.68
C VAL A 33 -1.29 -9.17 8.70
N MET A 34 -0.49 -8.13 8.94
CA MET A 34 -0.95 -6.74 8.84
C MET A 34 -1.42 -6.41 7.43
N LEU A 35 -0.66 -6.78 6.40
CA LEU A 35 -1.01 -6.51 4.99
C LEU A 35 -2.24 -7.30 4.54
N ASP A 36 -2.43 -8.53 5.01
CA ASP A 36 -3.64 -9.32 4.78
C ASP A 36 -4.88 -8.63 5.35
N TYR A 37 -4.78 -8.11 6.58
CA TYR A 37 -5.85 -7.32 7.18
C TYR A 37 -6.16 -6.06 6.37
N VAL A 38 -5.13 -5.31 5.98
CA VAL A 38 -5.28 -4.09 5.16
C VAL A 38 -5.93 -4.40 3.81
N ALA A 39 -5.51 -5.49 3.15
CA ALA A 39 -6.09 -5.97 1.91
C ALA A 39 -7.58 -6.32 2.09
N LYS A 40 -7.92 -7.04 3.17
CA LYS A 40 -9.30 -7.43 3.48
C LYS A 40 -10.19 -6.21 3.76
N VAL A 41 -9.76 -5.26 4.58
CA VAL A 41 -10.46 -3.99 4.85
C VAL A 41 -10.70 -3.20 3.56
N THR A 42 -9.73 -3.23 2.65
CA THR A 42 -9.81 -2.47 1.39
C THR A 42 -10.77 -3.12 0.40
N LEU A 43 -10.66 -4.44 0.19
CA LEU A 43 -11.41 -5.16 -0.85
C LEU A 43 -12.76 -5.70 -0.40
N ARG A 44 -12.80 -6.27 0.80
CA ARG A 44 -13.92 -7.06 1.32
C ARG A 44 -14.22 -6.66 2.77
N PRO A 45 -14.51 -5.37 3.04
CA PRO A 45 -14.75 -4.89 4.40
C PRO A 45 -15.92 -5.62 5.09
N TRP A 46 -16.87 -6.18 4.33
CA TRP A 46 -18.00 -6.96 4.85
C TRP A 46 -17.61 -8.34 5.40
N GLU A 47 -16.39 -8.83 5.12
CA GLU A 47 -15.87 -10.10 5.65
C GLU A 47 -15.02 -9.92 6.91
N VAL A 48 -14.69 -8.67 7.29
CA VAL A 48 -13.85 -8.37 8.46
C VAL A 48 -14.59 -8.73 9.74
N ASN A 49 -13.91 -9.44 10.63
CA ASN A 49 -14.48 -9.93 11.89
C ASN A 49 -13.44 -9.90 13.04
N ALA A 50 -13.85 -10.40 14.21
CA ALA A 50 -13.03 -10.37 15.43
C ALA A 50 -11.75 -11.21 15.33
N ASP A 51 -11.73 -12.27 14.50
CA ASP A 51 -10.55 -13.14 14.33
C ASP A 51 -9.43 -12.41 13.61
N ASP A 52 -9.76 -11.50 12.68
CA ASP A 52 -8.76 -10.68 12.00
C ASP A 52 -8.03 -9.76 12.99
N VAL A 53 -8.79 -9.17 13.93
CA VAL A 53 -8.22 -8.34 15.01
C VAL A 53 -7.41 -9.19 15.98
N ALA A 54 -7.86 -10.41 16.28
CA ALA A 54 -7.13 -11.33 17.14
C ALA A 54 -5.79 -11.74 16.52
N ALA A 55 -5.74 -11.98 15.21
CA ALA A 55 -4.50 -12.29 14.49
C ALA A 55 -3.46 -11.16 14.61
N LEU A 56 -3.90 -9.90 14.48
CA LEU A 56 -3.01 -8.75 14.69
C LEU A 56 -2.50 -8.66 16.15
N ARG A 57 -3.36 -8.94 17.13
CA ARG A 57 -2.92 -8.97 18.54
C ARG A 57 -1.90 -10.10 18.80
N SER A 58 -2.06 -11.25 18.17
CA SER A 58 -1.08 -12.34 18.24
C SER A 58 0.29 -11.97 17.68
N CYS A 59 0.34 -11.02 16.74
CA CYS A 59 1.56 -10.43 16.21
C CYS A 59 2.18 -9.34 17.12
N GLY A 60 1.55 -9.03 18.26
CA GLY A 60 2.02 -8.04 19.23
C GLY A 60 1.55 -6.60 18.96
N PHE A 61 0.64 -6.39 18.01
CA PHE A 61 0.03 -5.07 17.81
C PHE A 61 -0.94 -4.76 18.96
N ASP A 62 -0.78 -3.59 19.57
CA ASP A 62 -1.72 -3.09 20.57
C ASP A 62 -2.98 -2.51 19.91
N ASP A 63 -4.02 -2.25 20.70
CA ASP A 63 -5.30 -1.75 20.19
C ASP A 63 -5.15 -0.40 19.46
N ARG A 64 -4.15 0.41 19.86
CA ARG A 64 -3.85 1.68 19.20
C ARG A 64 -3.27 1.45 17.81
N ALA A 65 -2.29 0.57 17.68
CA ALA A 65 -1.70 0.21 16.40
C ALA A 65 -2.73 -0.41 15.46
N ILE A 66 -3.58 -1.31 15.96
CA ILE A 66 -4.65 -1.92 15.16
C ILE A 66 -5.64 -0.87 14.67
N HIS A 67 -6.06 0.06 15.53
CA HIS A 67 -6.90 1.18 15.15
C HIS A 67 -6.23 2.02 14.05
N ASP A 68 -4.96 2.36 14.22
CA ASP A 68 -4.23 3.20 13.26
C ASP A 68 -4.05 2.49 11.90
N ILE A 69 -3.76 1.18 11.89
CA ILE A 69 -3.74 0.34 10.67
C ILE A 69 -5.10 0.42 9.96
N CYS A 70 -6.19 0.19 10.69
CA CYS A 70 -7.54 0.23 10.13
C CYS A 70 -7.91 1.61 9.58
N ALA A 71 -7.61 2.67 10.33
CA ALA A 71 -7.94 4.04 9.97
C ALA A 71 -7.20 4.49 8.70
N VAL A 72 -5.90 4.19 8.60
CA VAL A 72 -5.10 4.51 7.41
C VAL A 72 -5.61 3.73 6.19
N ALA A 73 -5.83 2.43 6.32
CA ALA A 73 -6.36 1.60 5.23
C ALA A 73 -7.71 2.13 4.73
N ALA A 74 -8.66 2.39 5.63
CA ALA A 74 -9.98 2.88 5.30
C ALA A 74 -9.94 4.27 4.63
N TYR A 75 -9.07 5.17 5.12
CA TYR A 75 -8.92 6.51 4.55
C TYR A 75 -8.44 6.48 3.09
N PHE A 76 -7.39 5.71 2.79
CA PHE A 76 -6.92 5.58 1.40
C PHE A 76 -7.96 4.92 0.51
N ALA A 77 -8.67 3.90 1.02
CA ALA A 77 -9.73 3.25 0.28
C ALA A 77 -10.92 4.19 -0.01
N PHE A 78 -11.25 5.11 0.90
CA PHE A 78 -12.25 6.16 0.68
C PHE A 78 -11.80 7.17 -0.39
N VAL A 79 -10.59 7.71 -0.26
CA VAL A 79 -10.04 8.72 -1.18
C VAL A 79 -9.92 8.16 -2.60
N ASN A 80 -9.45 6.93 -2.75
CA ASN A 80 -9.35 6.27 -4.06
C ASN A 80 -10.73 6.11 -4.70
N ARG A 81 -11.74 5.63 -3.95
CA ARG A 81 -13.11 5.50 -4.45
C ARG A 81 -13.73 6.84 -4.85
N LEU A 82 -13.44 7.90 -4.09
CA LEU A 82 -13.93 9.24 -4.41
C LEU A 82 -13.29 9.78 -5.70
N ALA A 83 -11.98 9.59 -5.84
CA ALA A 83 -11.24 9.99 -7.04
C ALA A 83 -11.74 9.24 -8.28
N ASP A 84 -11.84 7.92 -8.18
CA ASP A 84 -12.30 7.06 -9.28
C ASP A 84 -13.76 7.34 -9.64
N GLY A 85 -14.63 7.54 -8.64
CA GLY A 85 -16.04 7.87 -8.84
C GLY A 85 -16.27 9.22 -9.51
N LEU A 86 -15.35 10.17 -9.35
CA LEU A 86 -15.40 11.50 -9.98
C LEU A 86 -14.52 11.60 -11.24
N GLY A 87 -13.78 10.55 -11.61
CA GLY A 87 -12.81 10.58 -12.70
C GLY A 87 -11.64 11.54 -12.45
N VAL A 88 -11.34 11.87 -11.20
CA VAL A 88 -10.29 12.81 -10.80
C VAL A 88 -8.97 12.09 -10.60
N ASP A 89 -7.91 12.67 -11.16
CA ASP A 89 -6.56 12.15 -11.02
C ASP A 89 -5.83 12.83 -9.85
N ILE A 90 -6.05 12.34 -8.63
CA ILE A 90 -5.48 12.92 -7.40
C ILE A 90 -3.95 12.85 -7.35
N TRP A 91 -3.33 11.93 -8.10
CA TRP A 91 -1.87 11.72 -8.05
C TRP A 91 -1.12 12.53 -9.11
N LYS A 92 -1.77 13.00 -10.19
CA LYS A 92 -1.13 13.85 -11.20
C LYS A 92 -0.65 15.20 -10.65
N ASN A 93 -1.41 15.81 -9.76
CA ASN A 93 -1.08 17.13 -9.21
C ASN A 93 -0.16 17.04 -7.99
N ALA A 94 -0.35 16.03 -7.12
CA ALA A 94 0.52 15.80 -5.96
C ALA A 94 2.00 15.52 -6.32
N LEU A 95 2.25 14.98 -7.52
CA LEU A 95 3.60 14.78 -8.06
C LEU A 95 4.19 16.03 -8.73
N ARG A 96 3.39 17.08 -8.96
CA ARG A 96 3.83 18.33 -9.57
C ARG A 96 4.39 19.32 -8.54
N ASP A 97 3.85 19.31 -7.32
CA ASP A 97 4.23 20.23 -6.24
C ASP A 97 5.41 19.74 -5.39
N ARG A 98 5.70 18.43 -5.40
CA ARG A 98 6.97 17.94 -4.89
C ARG A 98 8.00 18.08 -6.00
N ASN A 99 8.98 18.98 -5.82
CA ASN A 99 10.12 19.23 -6.70
C ASN A 99 11.08 18.02 -6.81
N ILE A 100 10.52 16.84 -7.08
CA ILE A 100 11.20 15.64 -7.57
C ILE A 100 11.32 15.90 -9.08
N THR A 101 12.37 16.62 -9.46
CA THR A 101 12.68 16.86 -10.87
C THR A 101 12.78 15.53 -11.59
N ARG A 102 11.82 15.28 -12.48
CA ARG A 102 11.80 14.18 -13.45
C ARG A 102 13.13 14.15 -14.21
N PRO A 103 14.00 13.12 -14.05
CA PRO A 103 15.07 12.89 -15.02
C PRO A 103 14.41 12.64 -16.37
N ALA A 104 14.89 13.33 -17.40
CA ALA A 104 14.42 13.17 -18.77
C ALA A 104 14.77 11.76 -19.27
N GLY A 105 13.87 10.80 -19.07
CA GLY A 105 14.02 9.46 -19.61
C GLY A 105 13.19 8.44 -18.86
N LYS A 106 12.15 7.92 -19.52
CA LYS A 106 11.32 6.76 -19.14
C LYS A 106 10.22 7.00 -18.10
N GLN A 107 8.99 7.22 -18.61
CA GLN A 107 7.73 6.46 -18.39
C GLN A 107 7.54 5.58 -17.12
N ARG A 108 8.20 5.85 -15.97
CA ARG A 108 8.26 4.93 -14.82
C ARG A 108 7.01 4.95 -13.93
N PHE A 109 6.30 6.09 -13.85
CA PHE A 109 5.15 6.24 -12.93
C PHE A 109 3.77 5.91 -13.53
N SER A 110 3.67 5.66 -14.84
CA SER A 110 2.42 5.13 -15.43
C SER A 110 2.10 3.72 -14.90
N ARG A 111 3.12 2.94 -14.52
CA ARG A 111 2.95 1.58 -13.98
C ARG A 111 2.53 1.51 -12.52
N ILE A 112 2.83 2.52 -11.70
CA ILE A 112 2.43 2.49 -10.29
C ILE A 112 0.91 2.60 -10.15
N ARG A 113 0.23 3.30 -11.08
CA ARG A 113 -1.25 3.30 -11.15
C ARG A 113 -1.82 1.95 -11.57
N GLU A 114 -1.18 1.25 -12.51
CA GLU A 114 -1.56 -0.13 -12.84
C GLU A 114 -1.29 -1.11 -11.69
N LEU A 115 -0.28 -0.86 -10.85
CA LEU A 115 0.07 -1.73 -9.72
C LEU A 115 -0.78 -1.48 -8.48
N THR A 116 -1.24 -0.25 -8.21
CA THR A 116 -2.15 0.00 -7.07
C THR A 116 -3.60 -0.36 -7.40
N ILE A 117 -4.00 -0.23 -8.68
CA ILE A 117 -5.33 -0.65 -9.15
C ILE A 117 -5.36 -2.16 -9.46
N GLY A 118 -4.28 -2.75 -10.00
CA GLY A 118 -4.23 -4.16 -10.41
C GLY A 118 -3.88 -5.17 -9.32
N VAL A 119 -3.46 -4.75 -8.12
CA VAL A 119 -3.34 -5.64 -6.95
C VAL A 119 -4.67 -5.80 -6.23
N PHE A 120 -5.63 -4.91 -6.50
CA PHE A 120 -6.89 -4.81 -5.77
C PHE A 120 -8.12 -4.62 -6.68
N GLY A 121 -8.02 -5.01 -7.95
CA GLY A 121 -9.07 -4.92 -8.96
C GLY A 121 -9.17 -6.19 -9.80
#